data_AF-A1RZV9-F1
#
_entry.id   AF-A1RZV9-F1
#
_cell.length_a   1.000
_cell.length_b   1.000
_cell.length_c   1.000
_cell.angle_alpha   90.00
_cell.angle_beta   90.00
_cell.angle_gamma   90.00
#
_symmetry.space_group_name_H-M   'P 1'
#
loop_
_entity.id
_entity.type
_entity.pdbx_description
1 polymer ?
#
loop_
_entity_poly.entity_id
_entity_poly.type
_entity_poly.pdbx_seq_one_letter_code
_entity_poly.pdbx_strand_id
1 'polypeptide(L)'
;MLVVSTVGTSILGNVETKWLDRVPEKYRGLVKGSSRLSVTDERQREFEARAHPGDELFDAVYRVLEASPREASAELNALLGFLERRKGSLAGADVELMFYSTDTGTGYFCARLVERYARERLRGALGGARVQVQEPVKLKKFGWGYEYFHEALLDMVDKAARLMANKKRSGYRVYVNATAGFKVEAAYLTLVSLLVGADSVFYVHEATRDVIELPVLPLGLKAKYADALRELREPTPRGALERRGVSVEELEEKGLVEVRDGLVVAREWVRKLLELVE
;
A
#
# COMPACT_ATOMS: atom_id res chain seq x y z
N MET A 1 9.07 -14.94 -3.27
CA MET A 1 8.23 -14.17 -2.33
C MET A 1 7.85 -12.84 -2.95
N LEU A 2 6.72 -12.28 -2.56
CA LEU A 2 6.29 -10.92 -2.88
C LEU A 2 6.34 -10.09 -1.59
N VAL A 3 6.92 -8.90 -1.66
CA VAL A 3 6.78 -7.86 -0.64
C VAL A 3 5.98 -6.71 -1.22
N VAL A 4 4.86 -6.39 -0.58
CA VAL A 4 4.02 -5.23 -0.90
C VAL A 4 4.29 -4.14 0.11
N SER A 5 4.49 -2.91 -0.33
CA SER A 5 4.66 -1.75 0.55
C SER A 5 3.87 -0.57 0.02
N THR A 6 3.12 0.06 0.91
CA THR A 6 2.69 1.45 0.68
C THR A 6 3.89 2.39 0.79
N VAL A 7 3.83 3.51 0.09
CA VAL A 7 4.83 4.57 0.13
C VAL A 7 4.15 5.90 0.38
N GLY A 8 4.54 6.54 1.48
CA GLY A 8 4.12 7.89 1.83
C GLY A 8 5.15 8.93 1.42
N THR A 9 5.15 10.06 2.12
CA THR A 9 6.01 11.22 1.82
C THR A 9 7.16 11.38 2.82
N SER A 10 7.52 10.30 3.54
CA SER A 10 8.54 10.32 4.60
C SER A 10 9.91 10.82 4.09
N ILE A 11 10.26 10.47 2.84
CA ILE A 11 11.47 10.94 2.15
C ILE A 11 11.51 12.47 2.11
N LEU A 12 10.45 13.09 1.59
CA LEU A 12 10.36 14.54 1.49
C LEU A 12 10.36 15.20 2.88
N GLY A 13 9.67 14.59 3.86
CA GLY A 13 9.62 15.09 5.24
C GLY A 13 10.99 15.08 5.94
N ASN A 14 11.79 14.05 5.71
CA ASN A 14 13.14 13.98 6.25
C ASN A 14 14.09 14.92 5.49
N VAL A 15 13.98 15.01 4.16
CA VAL A 15 14.79 15.91 3.33
C VAL A 15 14.57 17.37 3.71
N GLU A 16 13.31 17.81 3.82
CA GLU A 16 13.02 19.21 4.17
C GLU A 16 13.51 19.60 5.58
N THR A 17 13.61 18.62 6.49
CA THR A 17 14.01 18.84 7.88
C THR A 17 15.52 18.75 8.09
N LYS A 18 16.20 17.81 7.41
CA LYS A 18 17.60 17.44 7.71
C LYS A 18 18.58 17.70 6.58
N TRP A 19 18.13 17.71 5.33
CA TRP A 19 18.99 17.69 4.14
C TRP A 19 18.56 18.69 3.07
N LEU A 20 17.86 19.76 3.46
CA LEU A 20 17.38 20.77 2.53
C LEU A 20 18.56 21.50 1.86
N ASP A 21 19.69 21.60 2.54
CA ASP A 21 20.96 22.12 2.02
C ASP A 21 21.50 21.28 0.84
N ARG A 22 21.23 19.97 0.83
CA ARG A 22 21.62 19.04 -0.24
C ARG A 22 20.72 19.12 -1.48
N VAL A 23 19.59 19.80 -1.38
CA VAL A 23 18.72 20.11 -2.51
C VAL A 23 19.23 21.36 -3.24
N PRO A 24 19.29 21.39 -4.59
CA PRO A 24 19.66 22.58 -5.34
C PRO A 24 18.81 23.78 -4.94
N GLU A 25 19.45 24.95 -4.79
CA GLU A 25 18.83 26.13 -4.19
C GLU A 25 17.48 26.51 -4.83
N LYS A 26 17.40 26.45 -6.16
CA LYS A 26 16.18 26.72 -6.93
C LYS A 26 14.98 25.83 -6.60
N TYR A 27 15.21 24.63 -6.04
CA TYR A 27 14.15 23.70 -5.65
C TYR A 27 13.85 23.69 -4.15
N ARG A 28 14.65 24.37 -3.31
CA ARG A 28 14.43 24.35 -1.85
C ARG A 28 13.05 24.88 -1.47
N GLY A 29 12.54 25.88 -2.19
CA GLY A 29 11.17 26.40 -2.02
C GLY A 29 10.09 25.38 -2.38
N LEU A 30 10.31 24.57 -3.43
CA LEU A 30 9.39 23.51 -3.84
C LEU A 30 9.35 22.37 -2.82
N VAL A 31 10.52 21.98 -2.28
CA VAL A 31 10.65 20.88 -1.31
C VAL A 31 10.12 21.27 0.08
N LYS A 32 10.26 22.51 0.50
CA LYS A 32 9.84 22.94 1.85
C LYS A 32 8.31 22.81 2.03
N GLY A 33 7.90 22.00 2.99
CA GLY A 33 6.50 21.69 3.29
C GLY A 33 5.87 20.67 2.34
N SER A 34 6.65 20.08 1.42
CA SER A 34 6.13 19.18 0.38
C SER A 34 5.66 17.83 0.93
N SER A 35 6.07 17.46 2.14
CA SER A 35 5.64 16.22 2.78
C SER A 35 4.16 16.23 3.18
N ARG A 36 3.54 17.41 3.31
CA ARG A 36 2.17 17.62 3.83
C ARG A 36 1.25 18.34 2.84
N LEU A 37 1.56 18.30 1.55
CA LEU A 37 0.73 18.94 0.54
C LEU A 37 -0.68 18.35 0.53
N SER A 38 -1.67 19.23 0.37
CA SER A 38 -3.02 18.82 -0.03
C SER A 38 -2.97 18.10 -1.40
N VAL A 39 -3.91 17.19 -1.63
CA VAL A 39 -4.08 16.54 -2.93
C VAL A 39 -4.37 17.54 -4.07
N THR A 40 -4.86 18.73 -3.73
CA THR A 40 -5.18 19.82 -4.68
C THR A 40 -4.08 20.86 -4.87
N ASP A 41 -2.95 20.76 -4.15
CA ASP A 41 -1.84 21.72 -4.27
C ASP A 41 -1.19 21.63 -5.66
N GLU A 42 -0.96 22.76 -6.32
CA GLU A 42 -0.40 22.81 -7.67
C GLU A 42 0.99 22.17 -7.77
N ARG A 43 1.76 22.21 -6.67
CA ARG A 43 3.08 21.58 -6.58
C ARG A 43 3.02 20.06 -6.74
N GLN A 44 1.87 19.42 -6.56
CA GLN A 44 1.71 18.00 -6.85
C GLN A 44 2.10 17.69 -8.30
N ARG A 45 1.70 18.54 -9.26
CA ARG A 45 2.04 18.35 -10.68
C ARG A 45 3.54 18.50 -10.94
N GLU A 46 4.19 19.42 -10.24
CA GLU A 46 5.65 19.60 -10.32
C GLU A 46 6.39 18.36 -9.84
N PHE A 47 6.00 17.78 -8.69
CA PHE A 47 6.62 16.55 -8.20
C PHE A 47 6.37 15.37 -9.14
N GLU A 48 5.17 15.24 -9.69
CA GLU A 48 4.84 14.17 -10.62
C GLU A 48 5.66 14.27 -11.92
N ALA A 49 5.75 15.46 -12.51
CA ALA A 49 6.52 15.69 -13.74
C ALA A 49 8.03 15.40 -13.55
N ARG A 50 8.53 15.53 -12.32
CA ARG A 50 9.93 15.31 -11.96
C ARG A 50 10.22 13.91 -11.46
N ALA A 51 9.24 13.01 -11.38
CA ALA A 51 9.39 11.68 -10.77
C ALA A 51 10.15 10.68 -11.68
N HIS A 52 11.31 11.05 -12.21
CA HIS A 52 12.11 10.19 -13.08
C HIS A 52 13.62 10.45 -12.96
N PRO A 53 14.48 9.43 -13.21
CA PRO A 53 15.92 9.63 -13.31
C PRO A 53 16.30 10.69 -14.35
N GLY A 54 17.33 11.48 -14.06
CA GLY A 54 17.79 12.57 -14.92
C GLY A 54 17.12 13.92 -14.67
N ASP A 55 16.02 13.98 -13.91
CA ASP A 55 15.58 15.26 -13.34
C ASP A 55 16.48 15.65 -12.16
N GLU A 56 16.91 16.91 -12.14
CA GLU A 56 17.89 17.41 -11.18
C GLU A 56 17.40 17.35 -9.72
N LEU A 57 16.11 17.61 -9.47
CA LEU A 57 15.53 17.48 -8.13
C LEU A 57 15.45 16.02 -7.73
N PHE A 58 14.95 15.15 -8.61
CA PHE A 58 14.85 13.71 -8.36
C PHE A 58 16.21 13.11 -8.01
N ASP A 59 17.24 13.39 -8.81
CA ASP A 59 18.59 12.87 -8.60
C ASP A 59 19.25 13.46 -7.34
N ALA A 60 18.94 14.71 -6.98
CA ALA A 60 19.41 15.29 -5.72
C ALA A 60 18.80 14.59 -4.51
N VAL A 61 17.48 14.37 -4.50
CA VAL A 61 16.80 13.66 -3.42
C VAL A 61 17.23 12.19 -3.37
N TYR A 62 17.43 11.55 -4.54
CA TYR A 62 17.93 10.19 -4.61
C TYR A 62 19.31 10.03 -3.97
N ARG A 63 20.23 10.99 -4.17
CA ARG A 63 21.55 10.96 -3.51
C ARG A 63 21.45 11.02 -1.98
N VAL A 64 20.48 11.75 -1.44
CA VAL A 64 20.19 11.76 0.01
C VAL A 64 19.69 10.38 0.46
N LEU A 65 18.71 9.83 -0.27
CA LEU A 65 18.14 8.51 0.00
C LEU A 65 19.21 7.41 -0.05
N GLU A 66 20.08 7.46 -1.04
CA GLU A 66 21.14 6.47 -1.25
C GLU A 66 22.20 6.51 -0.14
N ALA A 67 22.58 7.70 0.32
CA ALA A 67 23.56 7.86 1.37
C ALA A 67 23.04 7.39 2.75
N SER A 68 21.75 7.59 3.02
CA SER A 68 21.14 7.29 4.33
C SER A 68 19.74 6.65 4.19
N PRO A 69 19.59 5.47 3.58
CA PRO A 69 18.28 4.93 3.15
C PRO A 69 17.30 4.70 4.29
N ARG A 70 17.78 4.13 5.41
CA ARG A 70 16.97 3.87 6.60
C ARG A 70 16.54 5.13 7.34
N GLU A 71 17.33 6.20 7.25
CA GLU A 71 17.02 7.46 7.91
C GLU A 71 16.14 8.35 7.03
N ALA A 72 16.36 8.31 5.71
CA ALA A 72 15.63 9.09 4.74
C ALA A 72 14.22 8.54 4.49
N SER A 73 14.01 7.23 4.49
CA SER A 73 12.71 6.61 4.20
C SER A 73 12.28 5.64 5.28
N ALA A 74 11.06 5.83 5.79
CA ALA A 74 10.41 4.87 6.69
C ALA A 74 10.19 3.51 6.00
N GLU A 75 9.83 3.54 4.72
CA GLU A 75 9.60 2.38 3.87
C GLU A 75 10.88 1.56 3.67
N LEU A 76 12.00 2.22 3.32
CA LEU A 76 13.29 1.55 3.18
C LEU A 76 13.82 1.06 4.51
N ASN A 77 13.61 1.79 5.61
CA ASN A 77 14.00 1.31 6.93
C ASN A 77 13.34 -0.04 7.25
N ALA A 78 12.02 -0.11 7.06
CA ALA A 78 11.24 -1.32 7.28
C ALA A 78 11.68 -2.45 6.34
N LEU A 79 11.75 -2.17 5.04
CA LEU A 79 12.09 -3.16 4.02
C LEU A 79 13.49 -3.73 4.22
N LEU A 80 14.49 -2.86 4.44
CA LEU A 80 15.87 -3.30 4.66
C LEU A 80 15.99 -4.13 5.93
N GLY A 81 15.36 -3.71 7.03
CA GLY A 81 15.37 -4.47 8.27
C GLY A 81 14.70 -5.84 8.12
N PHE A 82 13.58 -5.92 7.40
CA PHE A 82 12.90 -7.17 7.09
C PHE A 82 13.77 -8.11 6.23
N LEU A 83 14.37 -7.60 5.15
CA LEU A 83 15.17 -8.40 4.23
C LEU A 83 16.47 -8.90 4.87
N GLU A 84 17.15 -8.07 5.67
CA GLU A 84 18.40 -8.45 6.34
C GLU A 84 18.20 -9.63 7.29
N ARG A 85 17.11 -9.63 8.09
CA ARG A 85 16.77 -10.74 8.98
C ARG A 85 16.52 -12.06 8.24
N ARG A 86 16.20 -11.98 6.94
CA ARG A 86 15.88 -13.12 6.07
C ARG A 86 16.99 -13.44 5.08
N LYS A 87 18.09 -12.70 5.06
CA LYS A 87 19.15 -12.82 4.03
C LYS A 87 19.62 -14.27 3.81
N GLY A 88 19.77 -15.05 4.88
CA GLY A 88 20.15 -16.47 4.79
C GLY A 88 19.10 -17.34 4.08
N SER A 89 17.82 -17.11 4.35
CA SER A 89 16.70 -17.83 3.72
C SER A 89 16.36 -17.37 2.30
N LEU A 90 16.93 -16.24 1.85
CA LEU A 90 16.67 -15.65 0.54
C LEU A 90 17.70 -16.05 -0.53
N ALA A 91 18.75 -16.80 -0.16
CA ALA A 91 19.76 -17.23 -1.12
C ALA A 91 19.14 -18.04 -2.27
N GLY A 92 19.30 -17.55 -3.50
CA GLY A 92 18.70 -18.16 -4.71
C GLY A 92 17.18 -18.00 -4.85
N ALA A 93 16.52 -17.27 -3.94
CA ALA A 93 15.08 -17.04 -4.01
C ALA A 93 14.71 -15.96 -5.05
N ASP A 94 13.50 -16.05 -5.59
CA ASP A 94 12.87 -14.97 -6.33
C ASP A 94 12.19 -14.00 -5.34
N VAL A 95 12.56 -12.73 -5.40
CA VAL A 95 12.00 -11.67 -4.56
C VAL A 95 11.36 -10.64 -5.46
N GLU A 96 10.06 -10.46 -5.34
CA GLU A 96 9.32 -9.42 -6.05
C GLU A 96 8.94 -8.30 -5.09
N LEU A 97 9.17 -7.07 -5.49
CA LEU A 97 8.86 -5.87 -4.72
C LEU A 97 7.81 -5.05 -5.47
N MET A 98 6.71 -4.74 -4.80
CA MET A 98 5.62 -3.92 -5.32
C MET A 98 5.36 -2.73 -4.39
N PHE A 99 5.37 -1.54 -4.98
CA PHE A 99 5.17 -0.29 -4.24
C PHE A 99 3.87 0.38 -4.66
N TYR A 100 3.08 0.82 -3.69
CA TYR A 100 1.83 1.55 -3.90
C TYR A 100 1.92 2.93 -3.26
N SER A 101 1.71 3.99 -4.03
CA SER A 101 1.64 5.34 -3.48
C SER A 101 0.19 5.81 -3.34
N THR A 102 -0.03 6.84 -2.53
CA THR A 102 -1.22 7.68 -2.66
C THR A 102 -1.32 8.28 -4.06
N ASP A 103 -2.53 8.64 -4.47
CA ASP A 103 -2.78 9.32 -5.75
C ASP A 103 -2.43 10.81 -5.66
N THR A 104 -1.14 11.07 -5.43
CA THR A 104 -0.54 12.40 -5.31
C THR A 104 0.83 12.41 -5.98
N GLY A 105 1.24 13.57 -6.48
CA GLY A 105 2.54 13.72 -7.13
C GLY A 105 3.71 13.52 -6.17
N THR A 106 3.60 14.02 -4.93
CA THR A 106 4.63 13.80 -3.89
C THR A 106 4.74 12.34 -3.47
N GLY A 107 3.61 11.64 -3.36
CA GLY A 107 3.58 10.21 -3.07
C GLY A 107 4.22 9.38 -4.19
N TYR A 108 3.85 9.67 -5.45
CA TYR A 108 4.42 8.98 -6.59
C TYR A 108 5.92 9.28 -6.77
N PHE A 109 6.35 10.53 -6.57
CA PHE A 109 7.76 10.92 -6.56
C PHE A 109 8.57 10.10 -5.54
N CYS A 110 8.06 9.97 -4.30
CA CYS A 110 8.70 9.14 -3.27
C CYS A 110 8.73 7.65 -3.67
N ALA A 111 7.65 7.12 -4.24
CA ALA A 111 7.60 5.72 -4.67
C ALA A 111 8.59 5.42 -5.79
N ARG A 112 8.79 6.34 -6.74
CA ARG A 112 9.80 6.22 -7.80
C ARG A 112 11.23 6.27 -7.24
N LEU A 113 11.49 7.05 -6.20
CA LEU A 113 12.78 7.04 -5.50
C LEU A 113 13.04 5.70 -4.80
N VAL A 114 12.06 5.15 -4.09
CA VAL A 114 12.13 3.83 -3.44
C VAL A 114 12.33 2.73 -4.47
N GLU A 115 11.60 2.77 -5.58
CA GLU A 115 11.75 1.84 -6.71
C GLU A 115 13.18 1.85 -7.25
N ARG A 116 13.71 3.04 -7.55
CA ARG A 116 15.08 3.19 -8.06
C ARG A 116 16.09 2.61 -7.08
N TYR A 117 15.98 2.96 -5.80
CA TYR A 117 16.86 2.43 -4.76
C TYR A 117 16.81 0.90 -4.74
N ALA A 118 15.60 0.32 -4.74
CA ALA A 118 15.41 -1.12 -4.73
C ALA A 118 16.06 -1.80 -5.95
N ARG A 119 15.88 -1.23 -7.16
CA ARG A 119 16.46 -1.76 -8.40
C ARG A 119 17.98 -1.72 -8.40
N GLU A 120 18.55 -0.60 -7.96
CA GLU A 120 20.00 -0.36 -8.04
C GLU A 120 20.77 -1.00 -6.88
N ARG A 121 20.20 -1.01 -5.67
CA ARG A 121 20.94 -1.33 -4.44
C ARG A 121 20.58 -2.69 -3.82
N LEU A 122 19.40 -3.25 -4.10
CA LEU A 122 19.04 -4.57 -3.56
C LEU A 122 19.46 -5.72 -4.47
N ARG A 123 19.69 -5.45 -5.77
CA ARG A 123 20.16 -6.47 -6.71
C ARG A 123 21.53 -6.98 -6.29
N GLY A 124 21.64 -8.28 -6.01
CA GLY A 124 22.88 -8.92 -5.55
C GLY A 124 23.19 -8.74 -4.05
N ALA A 125 22.54 -7.80 -3.35
CA ALA A 125 22.77 -7.58 -1.92
C ALA A 125 22.20 -8.70 -1.02
N LEU A 126 21.26 -9.49 -1.55
CA LEU A 126 20.50 -10.52 -0.83
C LEU A 126 21.02 -11.94 -1.13
N GLY A 127 22.34 -12.15 -1.10
CA GLY A 127 22.92 -13.50 -1.18
C GLY A 127 22.60 -14.24 -2.48
N GLY A 128 22.55 -13.52 -3.61
CA GLY A 128 22.22 -14.09 -4.92
C GLY A 128 20.72 -14.20 -5.24
N ALA A 129 19.83 -13.68 -4.37
CA ALA A 129 18.40 -13.59 -4.70
C ALA A 129 18.16 -12.80 -6.00
N ARG A 130 17.20 -13.26 -6.80
CA ARG A 130 16.74 -12.55 -8.00
C ARG A 130 15.67 -11.55 -7.57
N VAL A 131 16.08 -10.30 -7.43
CA VAL A 131 15.17 -9.20 -7.06
C VAL A 131 14.54 -8.61 -8.32
N GLN A 132 13.21 -8.70 -8.42
CA GLN A 132 12.39 -8.02 -9.40
C GLN A 132 11.65 -6.90 -8.70
N VAL A 133 11.75 -5.69 -9.24
CA VAL A 133 11.03 -4.52 -8.74
C VAL A 133 10.04 -4.10 -9.81
N GLN A 134 8.76 -4.04 -9.44
CA GLN A 134 7.71 -3.55 -10.32
C GLN A 134 7.68 -2.02 -10.30
N GLU A 135 7.18 -1.42 -11.38
CA GLU A 135 6.93 0.02 -11.38
C GLU A 135 5.86 0.36 -10.33
N PRO A 136 6.02 1.44 -9.54
CA PRO A 136 5.04 1.83 -8.54
C PRO A 136 3.68 2.13 -9.13
N VAL A 137 2.63 1.74 -8.40
CA VAL A 137 1.25 1.98 -8.81
C VAL A 137 0.59 2.99 -7.87
N LYS A 138 0.01 4.04 -8.46
CA LYS A 138 -0.87 4.96 -7.73
C LYS A 138 -2.20 4.27 -7.41
N LEU A 139 -2.57 4.27 -6.13
CA LEU A 139 -3.91 3.87 -5.70
C LEU A 139 -4.83 5.09 -5.78
N LYS A 140 -5.75 5.07 -6.75
CA LYS A 140 -6.67 6.17 -7.04
C LYS A 140 -7.43 6.57 -5.79
N LYS A 141 -7.59 7.87 -5.59
CA LYS A 141 -8.35 8.45 -4.46
C LYS A 141 -7.84 8.09 -3.06
N PHE A 142 -6.77 7.32 -2.95
CA PHE A 142 -6.14 6.97 -1.69
C PHE A 142 -5.47 8.21 -1.10
N GLY A 143 -5.90 8.62 0.09
CA GLY A 143 -5.52 9.89 0.73
C GLY A 143 -6.34 11.13 0.32
N TRP A 144 -7.42 10.99 -0.45
CA TRP A 144 -8.25 12.13 -0.91
C TRP A 144 -9.35 12.55 0.06
N GLY A 145 -9.60 11.79 1.13
CA GLY A 145 -10.66 12.07 2.10
C GLY A 145 -11.68 10.93 2.23
N TYR A 146 -12.58 11.05 3.20
CA TYR A 146 -13.56 10.03 3.53
C TYR A 146 -14.61 9.85 2.41
N GLU A 147 -14.96 10.94 1.73
CA GLU A 147 -15.95 10.94 0.66
C GLU A 147 -15.54 10.05 -0.53
N TYR A 148 -14.23 9.86 -0.75
CA TYR A 148 -13.71 8.96 -1.79
C TYR A 148 -13.25 7.61 -1.25
N PHE A 149 -13.48 7.32 0.04
CA PHE A 149 -12.93 6.14 0.69
C PHE A 149 -13.35 4.84 0.00
N HIS A 150 -14.62 4.70 -0.38
CA HIS A 150 -15.11 3.50 -1.08
C HIS A 150 -14.48 3.30 -2.47
N GLU A 151 -14.21 4.38 -3.21
CA GLU A 151 -13.47 4.31 -4.49
C GLU A 151 -12.02 3.90 -4.26
N ALA A 152 -11.39 4.46 -3.21
CA ALA A 152 -10.03 4.11 -2.83
C ALA A 152 -9.92 2.63 -2.39
N LEU A 153 -10.93 2.13 -1.65
CA LEU A 153 -11.01 0.72 -1.28
C LEU A 153 -11.15 -0.18 -2.50
N LEU A 154 -12.02 0.19 -3.45
CA LEU A 154 -12.21 -0.54 -4.69
C LEU A 154 -10.90 -0.66 -5.47
N ASP A 155 -10.18 0.45 -5.67
CA ASP A 155 -8.92 0.48 -6.40
C ASP A 155 -7.82 -0.31 -5.66
N MET A 156 -7.78 -0.24 -4.33
CA MET A 156 -6.87 -1.05 -3.50
C MET A 156 -7.15 -2.55 -3.62
N VAL A 157 -8.42 -2.96 -3.57
CA VAL A 157 -8.81 -4.37 -3.75
C VAL A 157 -8.43 -4.84 -5.16
N ASP A 158 -8.73 -4.04 -6.18
CA ASP A 158 -8.51 -4.44 -7.57
C ASP A 158 -7.02 -4.50 -7.96
N LYS A 159 -6.18 -3.63 -7.40
CA LYS A 159 -4.74 -3.56 -7.74
C LYS A 159 -3.83 -4.27 -6.74
N ALA A 160 -4.06 -4.11 -5.44
CA ALA A 160 -3.18 -4.66 -4.41
C ALA A 160 -3.66 -6.03 -3.92
N ALA A 161 -4.92 -6.15 -3.50
CA ALA A 161 -5.44 -7.41 -2.98
C ALA A 161 -5.45 -8.50 -4.06
N ARG A 162 -5.87 -8.16 -5.28
CA ARG A 162 -5.85 -9.07 -6.43
C ARG A 162 -4.45 -9.57 -6.76
N LEU A 163 -3.44 -8.70 -6.75
CA LEU A 163 -2.04 -9.08 -6.94
C LEU A 163 -1.59 -10.07 -5.86
N MET A 164 -1.84 -9.74 -4.59
CA MET A 164 -1.48 -10.60 -3.46
C MET A 164 -2.15 -11.97 -3.57
N ALA A 165 -3.47 -12.02 -3.80
CA ALA A 165 -4.22 -13.27 -3.97
C ALA A 165 -3.68 -14.11 -5.15
N ASN A 166 -3.40 -13.48 -6.30
CA ASN A 166 -2.83 -14.18 -7.46
C ASN A 166 -1.45 -14.75 -7.16
N LYS A 167 -0.59 -14.01 -6.46
CA LYS A 167 0.76 -14.46 -6.09
C LYS A 167 0.69 -15.58 -5.06
N LYS A 168 -0.21 -15.50 -4.07
CA LYS A 168 -0.51 -16.59 -3.13
C LYS A 168 -0.93 -17.86 -3.87
N ARG A 169 -1.88 -17.77 -4.80
CA ARG A 169 -2.31 -18.91 -5.64
C ARG A 169 -1.17 -19.48 -6.48
N SER A 170 -0.22 -18.65 -6.87
CA SER A 170 1.00 -19.05 -7.61
C SER A 170 2.12 -19.58 -6.70
N GLY A 171 1.85 -19.82 -5.41
CA GLY A 171 2.81 -20.37 -4.45
C GLY A 171 3.79 -19.37 -3.84
N TYR A 172 3.63 -18.06 -4.08
CA TYR A 172 4.48 -17.05 -3.45
C TYR A 172 4.10 -16.89 -1.97
N ARG A 173 5.11 -16.74 -1.13
CA ARG A 173 4.95 -16.10 0.18
C ARG A 173 4.72 -14.60 -0.01
N VAL A 174 3.69 -14.03 0.60
CA VAL A 174 3.33 -12.61 0.51
C VAL A 174 3.57 -11.93 1.85
N TYR A 175 4.35 -10.85 1.83
CA TYR A 175 4.68 -10.04 2.99
C TYR A 175 4.21 -8.60 2.75
N VAL A 176 3.65 -7.96 3.78
CA VAL A 176 3.13 -6.60 3.66
C VAL A 176 3.84 -5.67 4.63
N ASN A 177 4.42 -4.61 4.11
CA ASN A 177 4.95 -3.51 4.91
C ASN A 177 3.81 -2.54 5.23
N ALA A 178 3.43 -2.49 6.51
CA ALA A 178 2.40 -1.60 7.03
C ALA A 178 3.01 -0.36 7.74
N THR A 179 4.30 -0.07 7.55
CA THR A 179 4.98 1.07 8.21
C THR A 179 4.49 2.42 7.70
N ALA A 180 4.18 2.52 6.42
CA ALA A 180 3.95 3.80 5.75
C ALA A 180 2.53 3.96 5.22
N GLY A 181 2.13 5.21 4.99
CA GLY A 181 0.80 5.60 4.53
C GLY A 181 -0.04 6.21 5.65
N PHE A 182 -1.21 6.70 5.27
CA PHE A 182 -2.21 7.18 6.22
C PHE A 182 -2.75 6.03 7.07
N LYS A 183 -3.11 6.32 8.33
CA LYS A 183 -3.42 5.27 9.33
C LYS A 183 -4.60 4.37 8.92
N VAL A 184 -5.63 4.94 8.29
CA VAL A 184 -6.84 4.21 7.90
C VAL A 184 -6.53 3.26 6.74
N GLU A 185 -5.80 3.77 5.77
CA GLU A 185 -5.29 3.10 4.58
C GLU A 185 -4.40 1.90 4.93
N ALA A 186 -3.41 2.10 5.80
CA ALA A 186 -2.53 1.02 6.26
C ALA A 186 -3.30 -0.04 7.07
N ALA A 187 -4.26 0.37 7.90
CA ALA A 187 -5.12 -0.56 8.65
C ALA A 187 -5.97 -1.42 7.71
N TYR A 188 -6.58 -0.81 6.69
CA TYR A 188 -7.42 -1.53 5.75
C TYR A 188 -6.62 -2.43 4.80
N LEU A 189 -5.45 -1.97 4.32
CA LEU A 189 -4.52 -2.82 3.57
C LEU A 189 -4.10 -4.04 4.39
N THR A 190 -3.80 -3.84 5.68
CA THR A 190 -3.47 -4.94 6.60
C THR A 190 -4.61 -5.94 6.66
N LEU A 191 -5.84 -5.49 6.95
CA LEU A 191 -7.02 -6.37 7.04
C LEU A 191 -7.25 -7.16 5.75
N VAL A 192 -7.25 -6.47 4.60
CA VAL A 192 -7.45 -7.12 3.30
C VAL A 192 -6.32 -8.08 2.97
N SER A 193 -5.07 -7.74 3.31
CA SER A 193 -3.93 -8.62 3.08
C SER A 193 -4.06 -9.94 3.86
N LEU A 194 -4.51 -9.87 5.11
CA LEU A 194 -4.75 -11.06 5.94
C LEU A 194 -5.90 -11.91 5.37
N LEU A 195 -6.98 -11.27 4.93
CA LEU A 195 -8.12 -11.96 4.30
C LEU A 195 -7.73 -12.67 3.01
N VAL A 196 -6.80 -12.13 2.21
CA VAL A 196 -6.29 -12.78 0.98
C VAL A 196 -5.06 -13.67 1.24
N GLY A 197 -4.74 -13.95 2.50
CA GLY A 197 -3.77 -14.97 2.89
C GLY A 197 -2.31 -14.52 2.93
N ALA A 198 -2.02 -13.24 3.20
CA ALA A 198 -0.66 -12.77 3.46
C ALA A 198 0.01 -13.59 4.58
N ASP A 199 1.31 -13.88 4.43
CA ASP A 199 2.08 -14.72 5.34
C ASP A 199 2.68 -13.95 6.52
N SER A 200 2.88 -12.65 6.38
CA SER A 200 3.28 -11.76 7.47
C SER A 200 3.02 -10.30 7.11
N VAL A 201 2.67 -9.51 8.12
CA VAL A 201 2.59 -8.05 8.04
C VAL A 201 3.66 -7.51 8.97
N PHE A 202 4.51 -6.62 8.48
CA PHE A 202 5.59 -6.05 9.26
C PHE A 202 5.58 -4.53 9.26
N TYR A 203 6.05 -3.93 10.34
CA TYR A 203 6.14 -2.48 10.50
C TYR A 203 7.35 -2.09 11.34
N VAL A 204 7.82 -0.85 11.21
CA VAL A 204 8.82 -0.30 12.15
C VAL A 204 8.09 0.30 13.34
N HIS A 205 8.42 -0.19 14.54
CA HIS A 205 7.87 0.35 15.77
C HIS A 205 8.63 1.62 16.19
N GLU A 206 7.92 2.75 16.31
CA GLU A 206 8.54 4.07 16.52
C GLU A 206 9.46 4.14 17.74
N ALA A 207 9.05 3.52 18.86
CA ALA A 207 9.81 3.61 20.11
C ALA A 207 11.09 2.75 20.11
N THR A 208 11.06 1.58 19.46
CA THR A 208 12.20 0.65 19.45
C THR A 208 13.07 0.83 18.23
N ARG A 209 12.54 1.47 17.17
CA ARG A 209 13.13 1.58 15.83
C ARG A 209 13.45 0.23 15.19
N ASP A 210 12.82 -0.82 15.69
CA ASP A 210 12.95 -2.18 15.18
C ASP A 210 11.79 -2.53 14.25
N VAL A 211 12.10 -3.36 13.26
CA VAL A 211 11.07 -4.04 12.48
C VAL A 211 10.37 -5.05 13.38
N ILE A 212 9.05 -5.06 13.40
CA ILE A 212 8.21 -6.04 14.09
C ILE A 212 7.39 -6.74 13.03
N GLU A 213 7.45 -8.07 13.03
CA GLU A 213 6.53 -8.91 12.25
C GLU A 213 5.34 -9.25 13.14
N LEU A 214 4.14 -8.88 12.70
CA LEU A 214 2.91 -9.16 13.41
C LEU A 214 2.55 -10.64 13.25
N PRO A 215 2.10 -11.30 14.33
CA PRO A 215 1.49 -12.62 14.22
C PRO A 215 0.30 -12.58 13.25
N VAL A 216 0.32 -13.45 12.24
CA VAL A 216 -0.78 -13.56 11.28
C VAL A 216 -1.87 -14.44 11.86
N LEU A 217 -3.03 -13.85 12.11
CA LEU A 217 -4.23 -14.60 12.41
C LEU A 217 -4.82 -15.14 11.11
N PRO A 218 -5.20 -16.44 11.05
CA PRO A 218 -5.91 -16.98 9.90
C PRO A 218 -7.33 -16.42 9.89
N LEU A 219 -7.50 -15.26 9.25
CA LEU A 219 -8.77 -14.56 9.16
C LEU A 219 -9.56 -15.06 7.95
N GLY A 220 -10.86 -15.21 8.13
CA GLY A 220 -11.82 -15.44 7.06
C GLY A 220 -13.10 -14.69 7.33
N LEU A 221 -13.89 -14.45 6.27
CA LEU A 221 -15.23 -13.94 6.44
C LEU A 221 -16.10 -15.01 7.09
N LYS A 222 -16.93 -14.62 8.08
CA LYS A 222 -17.87 -15.58 8.67
C LYS A 222 -18.84 -16.05 7.57
N ALA A 223 -19.01 -17.36 7.44
CA ALA A 223 -19.79 -17.99 6.36
C ALA A 223 -21.16 -17.31 6.15
N LYS A 224 -21.90 -17.04 7.24
CA LYS A 224 -23.21 -16.37 7.16
C LYS A 224 -23.20 -15.04 6.39
N TYR A 225 -22.16 -14.21 6.56
CA TYR A 225 -22.05 -12.93 5.85
C TYR A 225 -21.50 -13.14 4.44
N ALA A 226 -20.53 -14.03 4.27
CA ALA A 226 -19.96 -14.33 2.96
C ALA A 226 -21.03 -14.85 2.00
N ASP A 227 -21.87 -15.79 2.44
CA ASP A 227 -22.92 -16.40 1.62
C ASP A 227 -24.01 -15.37 1.28
N ALA A 228 -24.47 -14.60 2.27
CA ALA A 228 -25.44 -13.53 2.05
C ALA A 228 -24.94 -12.48 1.05
N LEU A 229 -23.68 -12.05 1.17
CA LEU A 229 -23.08 -11.06 0.26
C LEU A 229 -22.83 -11.64 -1.14
N ARG A 230 -22.59 -12.95 -1.29
CA ARG A 230 -22.45 -13.62 -2.60
C ARG A 230 -23.77 -13.72 -3.35
N GLU A 231 -24.91 -13.78 -2.67
CA GLU A 231 -26.23 -13.72 -3.31
C GLU A 231 -26.50 -12.34 -3.94
N LEU A 232 -25.89 -11.27 -3.40
CA LEU A 232 -25.96 -9.90 -3.91
C LEU A 232 -25.12 -9.64 -5.17
N ARG A 233 -24.90 -10.65 -6.01
CA ARG A 233 -24.39 -10.45 -7.38
C ARG A 233 -25.37 -9.61 -8.19
N GLU A 234 -26.66 -9.80 -7.94
CA GLU A 234 -27.76 -9.00 -8.50
C GLU A 234 -28.48 -8.22 -7.39
N PRO A 235 -29.07 -7.05 -7.70
CA PRO A 235 -29.91 -6.31 -6.76
C PRO A 235 -31.02 -7.19 -6.19
N THR A 236 -31.10 -7.28 -4.87
CA THR A 236 -31.95 -8.28 -4.18
C THR A 236 -32.92 -7.62 -3.20
N PRO A 237 -34.20 -8.03 -3.13
CA PRO A 237 -35.14 -7.48 -2.14
C PRO A 237 -34.70 -7.75 -0.69
N ARG A 238 -34.93 -6.76 0.21
CA ARG A 238 -34.54 -6.84 1.63
C ARG A 238 -34.92 -8.17 2.32
N GLY A 239 -36.17 -8.59 2.16
CA GLY A 239 -36.70 -9.80 2.81
C GLY A 239 -36.04 -11.11 2.38
N ALA A 240 -35.23 -11.13 1.31
CA ALA A 240 -34.46 -12.32 0.93
C ALA A 240 -33.28 -12.57 1.88
N LEU A 241 -32.58 -11.52 2.30
CA LEU A 241 -31.45 -11.60 3.24
C LEU A 241 -31.91 -11.89 4.67
N GLU A 242 -33.03 -11.29 5.09
CA GLU A 242 -33.59 -11.49 6.44
C GLU A 242 -33.96 -12.95 6.70
N ARG A 243 -34.46 -13.67 5.68
CA ARG A 243 -34.76 -15.12 5.77
C ARG A 243 -33.51 -15.98 6.05
N ARG A 244 -32.31 -15.45 5.83
CA ARG A 244 -31.03 -16.10 6.16
C ARG A 244 -30.49 -15.70 7.54
N GLY A 245 -31.24 -14.90 8.30
CA GLY A 245 -30.80 -14.39 9.59
C GLY A 245 -29.70 -13.33 9.47
N VAL A 246 -29.61 -12.64 8.32
CA VAL A 246 -28.70 -11.51 8.12
C VAL A 246 -29.54 -10.24 7.99
N SER A 247 -29.34 -9.30 8.91
CA SER A 247 -30.02 -8.00 8.88
C SER A 247 -29.40 -7.12 7.80
N VAL A 248 -30.27 -6.50 6.99
CA VAL A 248 -29.84 -5.53 5.97
C VAL A 248 -29.28 -4.29 6.64
N GLU A 249 -29.92 -3.85 7.73
CA GLU A 249 -29.49 -2.71 8.55
C GLU A 249 -28.09 -2.94 9.09
N GLU A 250 -27.82 -4.15 9.62
CA GLU A 250 -26.48 -4.53 10.07
C GLU A 250 -25.44 -4.45 8.94
N LEU A 251 -25.77 -4.93 7.74
CA LEU A 251 -24.85 -4.88 6.58
C LEU A 251 -24.61 -3.44 6.12
N GLU A 252 -25.62 -2.59 6.19
CA GLU A 252 -25.56 -1.17 5.82
C GLU A 252 -24.72 -0.37 6.83
N GLU A 253 -24.92 -0.58 8.13
CA GLU A 253 -24.11 0.01 9.21
C GLU A 253 -22.63 -0.39 9.11
N LYS A 254 -22.35 -1.62 8.66
CA LYS A 254 -20.98 -2.08 8.38
C LYS A 254 -20.42 -1.53 7.06
N GLY A 255 -21.21 -0.78 6.30
CA GLY A 255 -20.83 -0.23 5.01
C GLY A 255 -20.58 -1.29 3.93
N LEU A 256 -21.18 -2.47 4.04
CA LEU A 256 -20.99 -3.58 3.09
C LEU A 256 -21.98 -3.54 1.91
N VAL A 257 -23.16 -2.98 2.17
CA VAL A 257 -24.25 -2.84 1.18
C VAL A 257 -24.75 -1.40 1.12
N GLU A 258 -25.59 -1.14 0.14
CA GLU A 258 -26.41 0.05 0.01
C GLU A 258 -27.82 -0.37 -0.43
N VAL A 259 -28.83 0.41 -0.03
CA VAL A 259 -30.22 0.20 -0.45
C VAL A 259 -30.62 1.25 -1.48
N ARG A 260 -31.00 0.81 -2.68
CA ARG A 260 -31.45 1.65 -3.79
C ARG A 260 -32.80 1.14 -4.27
N ASP A 261 -33.81 2.01 -4.28
CA ASP A 261 -35.18 1.67 -4.74
C ASP A 261 -35.76 0.40 -4.09
N GLY A 262 -35.47 0.18 -2.80
CA GLY A 262 -35.92 -0.99 -2.05
C GLY A 262 -35.12 -2.28 -2.30
N LEU A 263 -34.12 -2.23 -3.19
CA LEU A 263 -33.20 -3.32 -3.48
C LEU A 263 -31.89 -3.13 -2.74
N VAL A 264 -31.37 -4.22 -2.19
CA VAL A 264 -30.07 -4.29 -1.53
C VAL A 264 -29.01 -4.63 -2.56
N VAL A 265 -27.93 -3.86 -2.59
CA VAL A 265 -26.80 -4.04 -3.50
C VAL A 265 -25.52 -4.09 -2.68
N ALA A 266 -24.67 -5.09 -2.92
CA ALA A 266 -23.33 -5.10 -2.33
C ALA A 266 -22.47 -3.99 -2.94
N ARG A 267 -21.73 -3.27 -2.09
CA ARG A 267 -20.77 -2.28 -2.57
C ARG A 267 -19.73 -2.94 -3.46
N GLU A 268 -19.25 -2.22 -4.47
CA GLU A 268 -18.40 -2.81 -5.50
C GLU A 268 -17.10 -3.40 -4.94
N TRP A 269 -16.46 -2.70 -3.98
CA TRP A 269 -15.25 -3.21 -3.31
C TRP A 269 -15.52 -4.52 -2.55
N VAL A 270 -16.73 -4.72 -2.01
CA VAL A 270 -17.13 -5.96 -1.31
C VAL A 270 -17.23 -7.10 -2.31
N ARG A 271 -17.90 -6.87 -3.45
CA ARG A 271 -18.02 -7.87 -4.53
C ARG A 271 -16.64 -8.30 -5.02
N LYS A 272 -15.77 -7.32 -5.32
CA LYS A 272 -14.37 -7.58 -5.73
C LYS A 272 -13.58 -8.33 -4.66
N LEU A 273 -13.76 -8.01 -3.38
CA LEU A 273 -13.07 -8.72 -2.30
C LEU A 273 -13.52 -10.17 -2.19
N LEU A 274 -14.84 -10.42 -2.31
CA LEU A 274 -15.41 -11.78 -2.28
C LEU A 274 -14.88 -12.69 -3.39
N GLU A 275 -14.51 -12.15 -4.56
CA GLU A 275 -13.86 -12.92 -5.63
C GLU A 275 -12.44 -13.40 -5.24
N LEU A 276 -11.82 -12.77 -4.23
CA LEU A 276 -10.44 -13.05 -3.84
C LEU A 276 -10.36 -13.95 -2.60
N VAL A 277 -11.43 -13.98 -1.80
CA VAL A 277 -11.51 -14.75 -0.55
C VAL A 277 -12.41 -15.96 -0.77
N GLU A 278 -11.76 -17.08 -1.13
CA GLU A 278 -12.37 -18.41 -1.21
C GLU A 278 -11.96 -19.26 0.00
#